data_AF-A0A1S1BHL9-F1
#
_entry.id   AF-A0A1S1BHL9-F1
#
_cell.length_a   1.000
_cell.length_b   1.000
_cell.length_c   1.000
_cell.angle_alpha   90.00
_cell.angle_beta   90.00
_cell.angle_gamma   90.00
#
_symmetry.space_group_name_H-M   'P 1'
#
loop_
_entity.id
_entity.type
_entity.pdbx_description
1 polymer ?
#
loop_
_entity_poly.entity_id
_entity_poly.type
_entity_poly.pdbx_seq_one_letter_code
_entity_poly.pdbx_strand_id
1 'polypeptide(L)'
;MELNQPADQVIALETKFNLTNDAETGISELRKLRGDMWDQNVPYDGKPLRTVAAEQGLDTREKYVNAVQLDTGYNLIALQRAVESAKKFAHVRPFNATCTDNCGPEDTATIGGKGGWGANLHSTANMSRAMQGWGYGELADLKRLNGKWSDDKNSMTGHLHTFLNPTVTRVGFAGAVTAEGEASAAVVGYKPTDVESMPQGSQKVVLHRPADGNETPNTTPKKLVFAGVGDKSPDDVRRTVSIVLTVLSILAAIVKFIEPYLRPIADKFMGR
;
A
#
# COMPACT_ATOMS: atom_id res chain seq x y z
N MET A 1 18.05 1.55 4.40
CA MET A 1 17.16 0.43 4.79
C MET A 1 18.00 -0.83 4.76
N GLU A 2 17.83 -1.70 5.74
CA GLU A 2 18.58 -2.95 5.85
C GLU A 2 17.90 -4.01 4.97
N LEU A 3 18.66 -4.55 4.01
CA LEU A 3 18.21 -5.65 3.18
C LEU A 3 18.28 -6.96 3.97
N ASN A 4 17.49 -7.94 3.58
CA ASN A 4 17.61 -9.29 4.15
C ASN A 4 18.88 -10.03 3.66
N GLN A 5 19.64 -9.43 2.74
CA GLN A 5 20.76 -10.04 2.05
C GLN A 5 21.92 -9.04 1.86
N PRO A 6 23.16 -9.52 1.71
CA PRO A 6 24.31 -8.72 1.32
C PRO A 6 24.13 -7.97 -0.01
N ALA A 7 24.89 -6.90 -0.22
CA ALA A 7 24.75 -6.00 -1.36
C ALA A 7 25.11 -6.64 -2.73
N ASP A 8 25.89 -7.71 -2.74
CA ASP A 8 26.21 -8.51 -3.94
C ASP A 8 25.12 -9.55 -4.27
N GLN A 9 24.10 -9.68 -3.41
CA GLN A 9 23.00 -10.65 -3.53
C GLN A 9 21.67 -9.99 -3.89
N VAL A 10 21.73 -8.89 -4.63
CA VAL A 10 20.58 -8.03 -4.94
C VAL A 10 20.28 -7.94 -6.43
N ILE A 11 19.05 -7.54 -6.74
CA ILE A 11 18.62 -7.10 -8.06
C ILE A 11 18.36 -5.59 -8.01
N ALA A 12 19.00 -4.84 -8.90
CA ALA A 12 18.76 -3.41 -9.09
C ALA A 12 17.53 -3.17 -9.98
N LEU A 13 16.63 -2.28 -9.55
CA LEU A 13 15.36 -1.97 -10.22
C LEU A 13 15.16 -0.46 -10.30
N GLU A 14 14.83 0.06 -11.48
CA GLU A 14 14.19 1.37 -11.53
C GLU A 14 12.86 1.31 -10.78
N THR A 15 12.66 2.24 -9.86
CA THR A 15 11.48 2.31 -9.00
C THR A 15 10.93 3.72 -8.98
N LYS A 16 9.60 3.83 -9.10
CA LYS A 16 8.83 5.07 -8.92
C LYS A 16 7.97 4.96 -7.66
N PHE A 17 7.98 6.00 -6.84
CA PHE A 17 7.19 6.10 -5.61
C PHE A 17 6.96 7.56 -5.21
N ASN A 18 6.06 7.81 -4.25
CA ASN A 18 5.87 9.13 -3.63
C ASN A 18 5.51 8.97 -2.15
N LEU A 19 6.53 8.93 -1.28
CA LEU A 19 6.33 8.67 0.15
C LEU A 19 5.49 9.74 0.85
N THR A 20 5.62 11.01 0.46
CA THR A 20 4.81 12.09 1.02
C THR A 20 3.33 11.85 0.74
N ASN A 21 2.97 11.63 -0.52
CA ASN A 21 1.58 11.39 -0.93
C ASN A 21 1.01 10.10 -0.31
N ASP A 22 1.80 9.03 -0.30
CA ASP A 22 1.37 7.74 0.24
C ASP A 22 1.19 7.79 1.76
N ALA A 23 2.08 8.47 2.48
CA ALA A 23 1.95 8.67 3.92
C ALA A 23 0.73 9.53 4.27
N GLU A 24 0.51 10.64 3.56
CA GLU A 24 -0.67 11.52 3.74
C GLU A 24 -1.98 10.78 3.46
N THR A 25 -2.04 10.06 2.34
CA THR A 25 -3.21 9.26 1.96
C THR A 25 -3.45 8.14 2.97
N GLY A 26 -2.42 7.37 3.30
CA GLY A 26 -2.51 6.21 4.18
C GLY A 26 -2.96 6.58 5.58
N ILE A 27 -2.38 7.62 6.19
CA ILE A 27 -2.77 8.03 7.56
C ILE A 27 -4.19 8.61 7.59
N SER A 28 -4.58 9.35 6.56
CA SER A 28 -5.93 9.91 6.44
C SER A 28 -6.98 8.79 6.37
N GLU A 29 -6.76 7.83 5.47
CA GLU A 29 -7.65 6.67 5.31
C GLU A 29 -7.65 5.76 6.54
N LEU A 30 -6.50 5.56 7.20
CA LEU A 30 -6.43 4.76 8.43
C LEU A 30 -7.25 5.40 9.56
N ARG A 31 -7.12 6.73 9.74
CA ARG A 31 -7.88 7.45 10.76
C ARG A 31 -9.37 7.43 10.48
N LYS A 32 -9.76 7.58 9.22
CA LYS A 32 -11.15 7.43 8.78
C LYS A 32 -11.67 6.01 9.07
N LEU A 33 -10.93 4.98 8.68
CA LEU A 33 -11.25 3.57 8.93
C LEU A 33 -11.43 3.31 10.43
N ARG A 34 -10.48 3.72 11.27
CA ARG A 34 -10.57 3.59 12.73
C ARG A 34 -11.79 4.29 13.29
N GLY A 35 -12.11 5.49 12.80
CA GLY A 35 -13.31 6.24 13.18
C GLY A 35 -14.58 5.49 12.85
N ASP A 36 -14.72 5.01 11.62
CA ASP A 36 -15.89 4.26 11.17
C ASP A 36 -16.08 2.94 11.94
N MET A 37 -14.99 2.23 12.24
CA MET A 37 -15.02 0.99 13.01
C MET A 37 -15.34 1.24 14.50
N TRP A 38 -14.85 2.34 15.06
CA TRP A 38 -15.24 2.80 16.39
C TRP A 38 -16.74 3.12 16.46
N ASP A 39 -17.25 3.86 15.47
CA ASP A 39 -18.65 4.30 15.43
C ASP A 39 -19.60 3.10 15.29
N GLN A 40 -19.21 2.10 14.50
CA GLN A 40 -19.91 0.81 14.41
C GLN A 40 -19.69 -0.10 15.63
N ASN A 41 -18.68 0.17 16.45
CA ASN A 41 -18.26 -0.66 17.58
C ASN A 41 -18.06 -2.14 17.19
N VAL A 42 -17.31 -2.36 16.11
CA VAL A 42 -17.06 -3.69 15.56
C VAL A 42 -16.40 -4.62 16.60
N PRO A 43 -16.56 -5.95 16.48
CA PRO A 43 -15.86 -6.86 17.37
C PRO A 43 -14.34 -6.86 17.08
N TYR A 44 -13.55 -7.07 18.13
CA TYR A 44 -12.11 -7.25 18.13
C TYR A 44 -11.76 -8.30 19.20
N ASP A 45 -11.23 -9.44 18.78
CA ASP A 45 -10.92 -10.61 19.62
C ASP A 45 -12.06 -10.99 20.60
N GLY A 46 -13.30 -10.99 20.10
CA GLY A 46 -14.49 -11.36 20.85
C GLY A 46 -15.07 -10.27 21.77
N LYS A 47 -14.45 -9.10 21.84
CA LYS A 47 -14.95 -7.94 22.59
C LYS A 47 -15.34 -6.79 21.65
N PRO A 48 -16.22 -5.86 22.05
CA PRO A 48 -16.44 -4.64 21.28
C PRO A 48 -15.17 -3.78 21.22
N LEU A 49 -14.85 -3.21 20.06
CA LEU A 49 -13.63 -2.42 19.83
C LEU A 49 -13.46 -1.30 20.86
N ARG A 50 -14.54 -0.61 21.24
CA ARG A 50 -14.49 0.46 22.26
C ARG A 50 -14.01 -0.04 23.61
N THR A 51 -14.36 -1.26 24.00
CA THR A 51 -13.90 -1.89 25.25
C THR A 51 -12.40 -2.17 25.17
N VAL A 52 -11.93 -2.77 24.06
CA VAL A 52 -10.50 -3.07 23.87
C VAL A 52 -9.66 -1.78 23.82
N ALA A 53 -10.16 -0.73 23.18
CA ALA A 53 -9.49 0.56 23.15
C ALA A 53 -9.46 1.24 24.53
N ALA A 54 -10.55 1.19 25.29
CA ALA A 54 -10.59 1.71 26.66
C ALA A 54 -9.62 0.98 27.61
N GLU A 55 -9.40 -0.32 27.42
CA GLU A 55 -8.37 -1.10 28.13
C GLU A 55 -6.94 -0.57 27.89
N GLN A 56 -6.71 0.17 26.79
CA GLN A 56 -5.46 0.87 26.47
C GLN A 56 -5.49 2.36 26.84
N GLY A 57 -6.49 2.83 27.59
CA GLY A 57 -6.66 4.24 27.94
C GLY A 57 -7.21 5.13 26.82
N LEU A 58 -7.69 4.53 25.72
CA LEU A 58 -8.27 5.22 24.57
C LEU A 58 -9.80 5.22 24.69
N ASP A 59 -10.30 5.94 25.69
CA ASP A 59 -11.71 5.98 26.12
C ASP A 59 -12.63 6.84 25.24
N THR A 60 -12.07 7.59 24.28
CA THR A 60 -12.83 8.37 23.30
C THR A 60 -12.43 8.02 21.87
N ARG A 61 -13.38 8.24 20.95
CA ARG A 61 -13.16 8.10 19.50
C ARG A 61 -11.91 8.84 19.05
N GLU A 62 -11.77 10.08 19.49
CA GLU A 62 -10.68 10.96 19.08
C GLU A 62 -9.32 10.46 19.58
N LYS A 63 -9.24 10.02 20.86
CA LYS A 63 -8.01 9.40 21.38
C LYS A 63 -7.64 8.16 20.59
N TYR A 64 -8.59 7.27 20.32
CA TYR A 64 -8.33 6.03 19.58
C TYR A 64 -7.88 6.28 18.13
N VAL A 65 -8.58 7.17 17.41
CA VAL A 65 -8.24 7.53 16.02
C VAL A 65 -6.87 8.20 15.93
N ASN A 66 -6.55 9.09 16.87
CA ASN A 66 -5.30 9.87 16.86
C ASN A 66 -4.11 9.19 17.57
N ALA A 67 -4.32 8.04 18.22
CA ALA A 67 -3.25 7.29 18.90
C ALA A 67 -2.16 6.79 17.94
N VAL A 68 -2.51 6.59 16.66
CA VAL A 68 -1.55 6.21 15.62
C VAL A 68 -0.95 7.45 14.93
N GLN A 69 0.36 7.45 14.80
CA GLN A 69 1.15 8.50 14.19
C GLN A 69 2.02 7.93 13.07
N LEU A 70 2.26 8.75 12.05
CA LEU A 70 3.23 8.40 11.02
C LEU A 70 4.63 8.29 11.64
N ASP A 71 5.40 7.34 11.12
CA ASP A 71 6.80 7.15 11.43
C ASP A 71 7.60 7.09 10.12
N THR A 72 8.58 7.98 10.00
CA THR A 72 9.38 8.13 8.77
C THR A 72 10.19 6.88 8.46
N GLY A 73 10.76 6.23 9.47
CA GLY A 73 11.49 4.97 9.27
C GLY A 73 10.55 3.86 8.83
N TYR A 74 9.32 3.80 9.34
CA TYR A 74 8.32 2.85 8.87
C TYR A 74 7.86 3.14 7.43
N ASN A 75 7.80 4.40 6.98
CA ASN A 75 7.54 4.72 5.57
C ASN A 75 8.65 4.15 4.66
N LEU A 76 9.91 4.27 5.09
CA LEU A 76 11.03 3.68 4.37
C LEU A 76 10.93 2.15 4.40
N ILE A 77 10.75 1.52 5.56
CA ILE A 77 10.58 0.06 5.64
C ILE A 77 9.42 -0.42 4.74
N ALA A 78 8.30 0.30 4.72
CA ALA A 78 7.18 0.02 3.82
C ALA A 78 7.59 0.10 2.35
N LEU A 79 8.42 1.08 1.96
CA LEU A 79 8.97 1.16 0.60
C LEU A 79 9.82 -0.06 0.25
N GLN A 80 10.69 -0.50 1.16
CA GLN A 80 11.47 -1.73 0.94
C GLN A 80 10.55 -2.94 0.74
N ARG A 81 9.52 -3.08 1.58
CA ARG A 81 8.56 -4.19 1.47
C ARG A 81 7.72 -4.10 0.20
N ALA A 82 7.35 -2.90 -0.25
CA ALA A 82 6.65 -2.70 -1.52
C ALA A 82 7.53 -3.10 -2.72
N VAL A 83 8.81 -2.70 -2.74
CA VAL A 83 9.76 -3.09 -3.81
C VAL A 83 9.97 -4.61 -3.83
N GLU A 84 10.13 -5.25 -2.67
CA GLU A 84 10.27 -6.71 -2.58
C GLU A 84 9.00 -7.44 -3.04
N SER A 85 7.82 -6.92 -2.66
CA SER A 85 6.53 -7.55 -2.95
C SER A 85 6.05 -7.34 -4.38
N ALA A 86 6.60 -6.35 -5.10
CA ALA A 86 6.26 -6.06 -6.48
C ALA A 86 6.56 -7.25 -7.43
N LYS A 87 7.60 -8.03 -7.13
CA LYS A 87 7.95 -9.25 -7.87
C LYS A 87 7.17 -10.48 -7.38
N LYS A 88 7.12 -10.68 -6.07
CA LYS A 88 6.48 -11.82 -5.43
C LYS A 88 5.74 -11.36 -4.18
N PHE A 89 4.42 -11.45 -4.24
CA PHE A 89 3.56 -11.04 -3.15
C PHE A 89 3.60 -12.06 -1.99
N ALA A 90 4.38 -11.75 -0.95
CA ALA A 90 4.55 -12.62 0.22
C ALA A 90 4.95 -11.83 1.48
N HIS A 91 4.43 -12.24 2.64
CA HIS A 91 4.83 -11.69 3.93
C HIS A 91 6.24 -12.10 4.35
N VAL A 92 6.77 -13.19 3.77
CA VAL A 92 8.19 -13.57 3.91
C VAL A 92 9.01 -12.79 2.88
N ARG A 93 10.09 -12.16 3.33
CA ARG A 93 11.02 -11.43 2.46
C ARG A 93 11.74 -12.40 1.51
N PRO A 94 12.08 -11.97 0.28
CA PRO A 94 12.85 -12.82 -0.63
C PRO A 94 14.20 -13.19 -0.01
N PHE A 95 14.61 -14.45 -0.21
CA PHE A 95 15.87 -15.00 0.24
C PHE A 95 16.49 -15.86 -0.87
N ASN A 96 17.81 -16.04 -0.81
CA ASN A 96 18.53 -17.02 -1.62
C ASN A 96 19.45 -17.88 -0.73
N ALA A 97 20.11 -18.88 -1.33
CA ALA A 97 20.93 -19.87 -0.62
C ALA A 97 22.15 -19.30 0.13
N THR A 98 22.48 -18.01 -0.05
CA THR A 98 23.58 -17.36 0.68
C THR A 98 23.14 -16.77 2.03
N CYS A 99 21.85 -16.86 2.36
CA CYS A 99 21.30 -16.48 3.65
C CYS A 99 21.42 -17.60 4.70
N THR A 100 22.62 -17.87 5.19
CA THR A 100 22.82 -18.86 6.28
C THR A 100 23.23 -18.21 7.59
N ASP A 101 23.98 -17.10 7.54
CA ASP A 101 24.64 -16.56 8.74
C ASP A 101 24.47 -15.04 8.97
N ASN A 102 24.08 -14.26 7.94
CA ASN A 102 23.99 -12.78 8.00
C ASN A 102 22.68 -12.23 7.40
N CYS A 103 21.57 -12.94 7.61
CA CYS A 103 20.26 -12.49 7.15
C CYS A 103 19.74 -11.33 8.01
N GLY A 104 19.01 -10.44 7.36
CA GLY A 104 18.10 -9.55 8.10
C GLY A 104 16.89 -10.33 8.64
N PRO A 105 15.90 -9.63 9.21
CA PRO A 105 14.66 -10.28 9.61
C PRO A 105 13.87 -10.75 8.38
N GLU A 106 13.22 -11.91 8.48
CA GLU A 106 12.47 -12.56 7.39
C GLU A 106 11.06 -11.98 7.18
N ASP A 107 10.49 -11.34 8.21
CA ASP A 107 9.12 -10.85 8.28
C ASP A 107 9.01 -9.37 7.88
N THR A 108 9.99 -8.55 8.26
CA THR A 108 10.03 -7.12 7.93
C THR A 108 11.44 -6.58 7.75
N ALA A 109 11.57 -5.49 7.01
CA ALA A 109 12.85 -4.78 6.91
C ALA A 109 13.08 -3.91 8.16
N THR A 110 14.34 -3.57 8.41
CA THR A 110 14.76 -2.74 9.53
C THR A 110 15.48 -1.48 9.05
N ILE A 111 15.55 -0.48 9.91
CA ILE A 111 16.38 0.71 9.75
C ILE A 111 17.02 1.09 11.07
N GLY A 112 18.35 1.04 11.14
CA GLY A 112 19.07 1.18 12.39
C GLY A 112 18.73 0.06 13.38
N GLY A 113 18.50 -1.16 12.88
CA GLY A 113 18.06 -2.31 13.68
C GLY A 113 16.62 -2.23 14.22
N LYS A 114 15.85 -1.19 13.88
CA LYS A 114 14.44 -1.04 14.31
C LYS A 114 13.49 -1.46 13.19
N GLY A 115 12.54 -2.33 13.49
CA GLY A 115 11.52 -2.84 12.56
C GLY A 115 10.09 -2.57 13.04
N GLY A 116 9.12 -2.97 12.22
CA GLY A 116 7.70 -3.03 12.60
C GLY A 116 7.35 -4.33 13.32
N TRP A 117 6.19 -4.36 13.99
CA TRP A 117 5.57 -5.58 14.52
C TRP A 117 4.81 -6.35 13.44
N GLY A 118 4.23 -5.65 12.47
CA GLY A 118 3.42 -6.25 11.42
C GLY A 118 3.49 -5.44 10.14
N ALA A 119 3.11 -6.09 9.03
CA ALA A 119 3.01 -5.45 7.73
C ALA A 119 1.76 -5.92 6.99
N ASN A 120 1.02 -4.98 6.44
CA ASN A 120 -0.03 -5.24 5.45
C ASN A 120 0.56 -5.06 4.06
N LEU A 121 0.26 -5.97 3.12
CA LEU A 121 0.75 -5.91 1.74
C LEU A 121 -0.43 -5.85 0.77
N HIS A 122 -0.32 -5.12 -0.33
CA HIS A 122 -1.30 -5.15 -1.41
C HIS A 122 -0.62 -5.15 -2.77
N SER A 123 -1.20 -5.83 -3.76
CA SER A 123 -0.65 -6.00 -5.11
C SER A 123 -0.79 -4.76 -6.02
N THR A 124 -0.98 -3.56 -5.45
CA THR A 124 -1.09 -2.31 -6.21
C THR A 124 -0.30 -1.22 -5.51
N ALA A 125 0.30 -0.29 -6.25
CA ALA A 125 0.96 0.87 -5.66
C ALA A 125 -0.03 1.99 -5.27
N ASN A 126 -1.30 1.93 -5.72
CA ASN A 126 -2.29 2.93 -5.37
C ASN A 126 -2.71 2.80 -3.88
N MET A 127 -2.24 3.74 -3.05
CA MET A 127 -2.45 3.69 -1.60
C MET A 127 -3.93 3.73 -1.20
N SER A 128 -4.78 4.53 -1.86
CA SER A 128 -6.22 4.55 -1.56
C SER A 128 -6.88 3.20 -1.83
N ARG A 129 -6.54 2.56 -2.96
CA ARG A 129 -7.04 1.22 -3.28
C ARG A 129 -6.54 0.17 -2.28
N ALA A 130 -5.27 0.25 -1.89
CA ALA A 130 -4.69 -0.64 -0.90
C ALA A 130 -5.40 -0.51 0.46
N MET A 131 -5.63 0.72 0.93
CA MET A 131 -6.35 1.00 2.18
C MET A 131 -7.80 0.50 2.15
N GLN A 132 -8.47 0.56 1.00
CA GLN A 132 -9.80 -0.04 0.84
C GLN A 132 -9.76 -1.57 0.98
N GLY A 133 -8.77 -2.22 0.35
CA GLY A 133 -8.57 -3.67 0.44
C GLY A 133 -8.24 -4.14 1.86
N TRP A 134 -7.24 -3.51 2.50
CA TRP A 134 -6.84 -3.81 3.87
C TRP A 134 -7.89 -3.48 4.92
N GLY A 135 -8.69 -2.45 4.68
CA GLY A 135 -9.70 -1.96 5.60
C GLY A 135 -11.06 -2.60 5.36
N TYR A 136 -11.91 -1.89 4.63
CA TYR A 136 -13.31 -2.26 4.45
C TYR A 136 -13.50 -3.60 3.73
N GLY A 137 -12.55 -4.03 2.90
CA GLY A 137 -12.56 -5.32 2.22
C GLY A 137 -12.67 -6.52 3.17
N GLU A 138 -12.16 -6.41 4.40
CA GLU A 138 -12.13 -7.50 5.38
C GLU A 138 -13.21 -7.38 6.46
N LEU A 139 -14.03 -6.31 6.44
CA LEU A 139 -14.96 -6.01 7.52
C LEU A 139 -16.04 -7.09 7.70
N ALA A 140 -16.55 -7.64 6.61
CA ALA A 140 -17.56 -8.70 6.66
C ALA A 140 -17.01 -9.96 7.34
N ASP A 141 -15.79 -10.35 7.00
CA ASP A 141 -15.09 -11.50 7.57
C ASP A 141 -14.74 -11.26 9.04
N LEU A 142 -14.27 -10.06 9.38
CA LEU A 142 -13.99 -9.66 10.76
C LEU A 142 -15.25 -9.80 11.64
N LYS A 143 -16.40 -9.30 11.17
CA LYS A 143 -17.67 -9.45 11.89
C LYS A 143 -18.08 -10.92 12.02
N ARG A 144 -17.99 -11.70 10.94
CA ARG A 144 -18.32 -13.14 10.94
C ARG A 144 -17.45 -13.92 11.94
N LEU A 145 -16.17 -13.61 12.02
CA LEU A 145 -15.22 -14.25 12.93
C LEU A 145 -15.19 -13.63 14.34
N ASN A 146 -16.16 -12.77 14.66
CA ASN A 146 -16.25 -12.08 15.94
C ASN A 146 -14.95 -11.35 16.34
N GLY A 147 -14.34 -10.67 15.37
CA GLY A 147 -13.17 -9.84 15.58
C GLY A 147 -11.84 -10.58 15.65
N LYS A 148 -11.81 -11.90 15.42
CA LYS A 148 -10.57 -12.69 15.47
C LYS A 148 -9.69 -12.44 14.24
N TRP A 149 -8.38 -12.47 14.47
CA TRP A 149 -7.37 -12.50 13.41
C TRP A 149 -7.44 -13.83 12.62
N SER A 150 -7.28 -13.75 11.30
CA SER A 150 -7.28 -14.88 10.38
C SER A 150 -6.55 -14.54 9.08
N ASP A 151 -5.74 -15.47 8.60
CA ASP A 151 -5.05 -15.48 7.30
C ASP A 151 -5.63 -16.54 6.33
N ASP A 152 -6.76 -17.16 6.67
CA ASP A 152 -7.46 -18.06 5.75
C ASP A 152 -7.90 -17.26 4.51
N LYS A 153 -7.51 -17.75 3.33
CA LYS A 153 -7.85 -17.17 2.02
C LYS A 153 -9.35 -16.96 1.78
N ASN A 154 -10.22 -17.64 2.53
CA ASN A 154 -11.67 -17.53 2.45
C ASN A 154 -12.28 -16.68 3.58
N SER A 155 -11.46 -16.22 4.52
CA SER A 155 -11.89 -15.50 5.73
C SER A 155 -10.75 -14.62 6.24
N MET A 156 -10.33 -13.65 5.45
CA MET A 156 -9.14 -12.86 5.74
C MET A 156 -9.52 -11.64 6.58
N THR A 157 -8.88 -11.50 7.73
CA THR A 157 -9.12 -10.39 8.67
C THR A 157 -7.83 -9.75 9.17
N GLY A 158 -6.68 -10.32 8.80
CA GLY A 158 -5.39 -9.93 9.35
C GLY A 158 -5.02 -8.48 9.09
N HIS A 159 -5.40 -7.91 7.93
CA HIS A 159 -5.05 -6.53 7.61
C HIS A 159 -5.88 -5.53 8.44
N LEU A 160 -7.20 -5.73 8.48
CA LEU A 160 -8.10 -4.86 9.23
C LEU A 160 -7.85 -5.01 10.74
N HIS A 161 -7.66 -6.24 11.22
CA HIS A 161 -7.32 -6.51 12.62
C HIS A 161 -6.05 -5.75 13.04
N THR A 162 -5.00 -5.81 12.22
CA THR A 162 -3.76 -5.05 12.44
C THR A 162 -4.00 -3.55 12.56
N PHE A 163 -4.83 -2.97 11.69
CA PHE A 163 -5.15 -1.54 11.73
C PHE A 163 -6.04 -1.15 12.91
N LEU A 164 -6.89 -2.04 13.41
CA LEU A 164 -7.75 -1.79 14.57
C LEU A 164 -7.07 -2.02 15.92
N ASN A 165 -5.89 -2.65 15.94
CA ASN A 165 -5.16 -2.89 17.18
C ASN A 165 -4.85 -1.58 17.92
N PRO A 166 -5.44 -1.33 19.11
CA PRO A 166 -5.24 -0.06 19.83
C PRO A 166 -3.82 0.12 20.38
N THR A 167 -3.02 -0.96 20.45
CA THR A 167 -1.61 -0.89 20.89
C THR A 167 -0.67 -0.38 19.79
N VAL A 168 -1.09 -0.42 18.51
CA VAL A 168 -0.33 0.12 17.39
C VAL A 168 -0.39 1.65 17.41
N THR A 169 0.77 2.26 17.66
CA THR A 169 0.94 3.72 17.80
C THR A 169 1.77 4.34 16.67
N ARG A 170 2.47 3.52 15.89
CA ARG A 170 3.32 3.97 14.77
C ARG A 170 2.96 3.22 13.50
N VAL A 171 2.94 3.94 12.38
CA VAL A 171 2.67 3.36 11.06
C VAL A 171 3.48 4.06 9.99
N GLY A 172 3.82 3.35 8.93
CA GLY A 172 4.30 3.94 7.69
C GLY A 172 3.71 3.26 6.47
N PHE A 173 3.65 3.99 5.36
CA PHE A 173 3.00 3.58 4.12
C PHE A 173 3.91 3.87 2.93
N ALA A 174 3.88 2.98 1.94
CA ALA A 174 4.49 3.24 0.64
C ALA A 174 3.84 2.40 -0.46
N GLY A 175 3.64 3.01 -1.63
CA GLY A 175 3.43 2.32 -2.90
C GLY A 175 4.69 2.41 -3.77
N ALA A 176 5.01 1.33 -4.47
CA ALA A 176 6.15 1.29 -5.39
C ALA A 176 5.75 0.63 -6.71
N VAL A 177 6.12 1.29 -7.81
CA VAL A 177 6.08 0.71 -9.16
C VAL A 177 7.51 0.42 -9.57
N THR A 178 7.79 -0.83 -9.90
CA THR A 178 9.12 -1.32 -10.32
C THR A 178 9.04 -1.90 -11.73
N ALA A 179 10.19 -2.23 -12.31
CA ALA A 179 10.26 -2.98 -13.57
C ALA A 179 9.58 -4.36 -13.53
N GLU A 180 9.27 -4.88 -12.34
CA GLU A 180 8.78 -6.24 -12.14
C GLU A 180 7.32 -6.32 -11.68
N GLY A 181 6.68 -5.17 -11.48
CA GLY A 181 5.32 -5.06 -11.00
C GLY A 181 5.15 -3.88 -10.06
N GLU A 182 3.99 -3.84 -9.41
CA GLU A 182 3.68 -2.85 -8.39
C GLU A 182 3.16 -3.52 -7.12
N ALA A 183 3.40 -2.86 -5.99
CA ALA A 183 2.84 -3.25 -4.72
C ALA A 183 2.81 -2.04 -3.78
N SER A 184 2.12 -2.20 -2.66
CA SER A 184 2.17 -1.30 -1.53
C SER A 184 2.30 -2.09 -0.24
N ALA A 185 2.81 -1.40 0.78
CA ALA A 185 2.90 -1.91 2.12
C ALA A 185 2.47 -0.85 3.13
N ALA A 186 1.90 -1.31 4.24
CA ALA A 186 1.82 -0.55 5.48
C ALA A 186 2.58 -1.30 6.55
N VAL A 187 3.49 -0.63 7.25
CA VAL A 187 4.29 -1.22 8.34
C VAL A 187 3.84 -0.58 9.63
N VAL A 188 3.48 -1.40 10.62
CA VAL A 188 2.96 -0.95 11.92
C VAL A 188 3.88 -1.35 13.05
N GLY A 189 3.83 -0.60 14.15
CA GLY A 189 4.56 -0.95 15.36
C GLY A 189 4.20 -0.08 16.55
N TYR A 190 4.99 -0.26 17.61
CA TYR A 190 4.70 0.29 18.94
C TYR A 190 5.67 1.39 19.37
N LYS A 191 6.84 1.47 18.71
CA LYS A 191 7.93 2.36 19.07
C LYS A 191 8.36 3.17 17.85
N PRO A 192 8.73 4.44 18.03
CA PRO A 192 9.25 5.23 16.93
C PRO A 192 10.63 4.72 16.47
N THR A 193 10.94 4.99 15.21
CA THR A 193 12.31 4.93 14.69
C THR A 193 13.04 6.26 14.94
N ASP A 194 14.35 6.28 14.72
CA ASP A 194 15.17 7.50 14.87
C ASP A 194 15.34 8.25 13.53
N VAL A 195 14.50 7.94 12.54
CA VAL A 195 14.60 8.53 11.21
C VAL A 195 13.79 9.82 11.14
N GLU A 196 14.45 10.93 10.88
CA GLU A 196 13.81 12.24 10.88
C GLU A 196 13.28 12.69 9.51
N SER A 197 13.83 12.15 8.42
CA SER A 197 13.48 12.58 7.06
C SER A 197 13.36 11.42 6.07
N MET A 198 12.53 11.64 5.05
CA MET A 198 12.37 10.76 3.90
C MET A 198 12.34 11.60 2.62
N PRO A 199 12.66 10.99 1.44
CA PRO A 199 12.51 11.66 0.16
C PRO A 199 11.12 12.27 -0.02
N GLN A 200 11.07 13.52 -0.47
CA GLN A 200 9.82 14.25 -0.65
C GLN A 200 9.34 14.20 -2.10
N GLY A 201 8.02 14.16 -2.27
CA GLY A 201 7.38 14.19 -3.60
C GLY A 201 7.67 12.95 -4.46
N SER A 202 7.36 13.06 -5.75
CA SER A 202 7.53 11.94 -6.69
C SER A 202 9.01 11.67 -6.95
N GLN A 203 9.41 10.43 -6.71
CA GLN A 203 10.77 9.92 -6.92
C GLN A 203 10.81 8.93 -8.09
N LYS A 204 11.91 8.94 -8.85
CA LYS A 204 12.29 7.86 -9.77
C LYS A 204 13.78 7.59 -9.57
N VAL A 205 14.10 6.48 -8.90
CA VAL A 205 15.47 6.12 -8.52
C VAL A 205 15.70 4.62 -8.71
N VAL A 206 16.95 4.18 -8.58
CA VAL A 206 17.26 2.75 -8.52
C VAL A 206 17.18 2.29 -7.06
N LEU A 207 16.33 1.31 -6.80
CA LEU A 207 16.27 0.59 -5.52
C LEU A 207 16.67 -0.87 -5.73
N HIS A 208 16.92 -1.54 -4.61
CA HIS A 208 17.40 -2.91 -4.59
C HIS A 208 16.45 -3.79 -3.81
N ARG A 209 16.22 -4.99 -4.32
CA ARG A 209 15.66 -6.08 -3.53
C ARG A 209 16.64 -7.25 -3.49
N PRO A 210 16.56 -8.12 -2.48
CA PRO A 210 17.23 -9.41 -2.52
C PRO A 210 16.88 -10.18 -3.81
N ALA A 211 17.88 -10.83 -4.41
CA ALA A 211 17.65 -11.87 -5.41
C ALA A 211 16.98 -13.06 -4.73
N ASP A 212 15.99 -13.68 -5.39
CA ASP A 212 15.43 -14.94 -4.88
C ASP A 212 16.36 -16.13 -5.19
N GLY A 213 16.11 -17.28 -4.57
CA GLY A 213 16.93 -18.50 -4.74
C GLY A 213 17.07 -19.02 -6.17
N ASN A 214 16.26 -18.53 -7.12
CA ASN A 214 16.30 -18.92 -8.53
C ASN A 214 16.86 -17.80 -9.43
N GLU A 215 17.27 -16.66 -8.87
CA GLU A 215 17.79 -15.51 -9.60
C GLU A 215 19.31 -15.38 -9.46
N THR A 216 19.95 -14.92 -10.52
CA THR A 216 21.35 -14.45 -10.47
C THR A 216 21.35 -12.98 -10.04
N PRO A 217 22.06 -12.60 -8.96
CA PRO A 217 22.22 -11.20 -8.57
C PRO A 217 22.71 -10.32 -9.73
N ASN A 218 22.16 -9.12 -9.84
CA ASN A 218 22.47 -8.21 -10.93
C ASN A 218 22.25 -6.75 -10.52
N THR A 219 23.33 -5.98 -10.52
CA THR A 219 23.32 -4.54 -10.19
C THR A 219 23.06 -3.64 -11.39
N THR A 220 22.94 -4.21 -12.60
CA THR A 220 22.46 -3.48 -13.78
C THR A 220 20.95 -3.25 -13.63
N PRO A 221 20.47 -2.00 -13.53
CA PRO A 221 19.08 -1.75 -13.19
C PRO A 221 18.11 -2.22 -14.28
N LYS A 222 17.15 -3.08 -13.91
CA LYS A 222 16.01 -3.39 -14.78
C LYS A 222 15.18 -2.11 -14.97
N LYS A 223 14.93 -1.74 -16.23
CA LYS A 223 14.25 -0.50 -16.59
C LYS A 223 12.74 -0.61 -16.37
N LEU A 224 12.14 0.49 -15.89
CA LEU A 224 10.68 0.60 -15.85
C LEU A 224 10.13 0.60 -17.27
N VAL A 225 9.59 -0.53 -17.70
CA VAL A 225 8.80 -0.58 -18.93
C VAL A 225 7.38 -0.21 -18.55
N PHE A 226 7.01 1.06 -18.75
CA PHE A 226 5.60 1.41 -18.79
C PHE A 226 4.98 0.56 -19.90
N ALA A 227 3.98 -0.26 -19.58
CA ALA A 227 3.16 -0.90 -20.61
C ALA A 227 2.48 0.24 -21.41
N GLY A 228 3.14 0.65 -22.49
CA GLY A 228 2.84 1.88 -23.21
C GLY A 228 4.00 2.32 -24.10
N VAL A 229 4.02 1.77 -25.32
CA VAL A 229 4.77 2.27 -26.50
C VAL A 229 6.29 2.10 -26.42
N GLY A 230 6.74 0.85 -26.37
CA GLY A 230 8.09 0.47 -26.81
C GLY A 230 7.97 -0.87 -27.52
N ASP A 231 8.29 -0.91 -28.81
CA ASP A 231 8.28 -2.07 -29.70
C ASP A 231 6.92 -2.62 -30.16
N LYS A 232 6.10 -1.75 -30.75
CA LYS A 232 4.99 -2.20 -31.61
C LYS A 232 5.17 -1.70 -33.04
N SER A 233 5.03 -2.63 -33.99
CA SER A 233 4.99 -2.36 -35.44
C SER A 233 4.04 -1.19 -35.76
N PRO A 234 4.34 -0.34 -36.78
CA PRO A 234 3.52 0.82 -37.17
C PRO A 234 2.01 0.55 -37.29
N ASP A 235 1.62 -0.69 -37.62
CA ASP A 235 0.23 -1.10 -37.74
C ASP A 235 -0.51 -1.20 -36.39
N ASP A 236 0.20 -1.55 -35.32
CA ASP A 236 -0.37 -1.62 -33.97
C ASP A 236 -0.55 -0.22 -33.35
N VAL A 237 0.29 0.74 -33.76
CA VAL A 237 0.14 2.16 -33.40
C VAL A 237 -1.12 2.73 -34.05
N ARG A 238 -1.36 2.44 -35.34
CA ARG A 238 -2.59 2.87 -36.04
C ARG A 238 -3.85 2.27 -35.43
N ARG A 239 -3.80 1.02 -34.98
CA ARG A 239 -4.93 0.35 -34.31
C ARG A 239 -5.21 0.95 -32.94
N THR A 240 -4.17 1.25 -32.16
CA THR A 240 -4.32 1.87 -30.83
C THR A 240 -4.86 3.31 -30.95
N VAL A 241 -4.32 4.10 -31.88
CA VAL A 241 -4.84 5.44 -32.17
C VAL A 241 -6.30 5.39 -32.65
N SER A 242 -6.66 4.41 -33.49
CA SER A 242 -8.05 4.23 -33.93
C SER A 242 -8.99 3.85 -32.78
N ILE A 243 -8.56 3.03 -31.83
CA ILE A 243 -9.36 2.70 -30.63
C ILE A 243 -9.54 3.93 -29.74
N VAL A 244 -8.47 4.69 -29.48
CA VAL A 244 -8.56 5.93 -28.68
C VAL A 244 -9.47 6.95 -29.36
N LEU A 245 -9.35 7.13 -30.68
CA LEU A 245 -10.24 8.02 -31.44
C LEU A 245 -11.69 7.51 -31.43
N THR A 246 -11.92 6.19 -31.49
CA THR A 246 -13.27 5.61 -31.40
C THR A 246 -13.88 5.84 -30.02
N VAL A 247 -13.10 5.64 -28.94
CA VAL A 247 -13.55 5.91 -27.56
C VAL A 247 -13.83 7.39 -27.35
N LEU A 248 -12.98 8.29 -27.87
CA LEU A 248 -13.22 9.73 -27.85
C LEU A 248 -14.46 10.13 -28.67
N SER A 249 -14.70 9.47 -29.80
CA SER A 249 -15.90 9.69 -30.63
C SER A 249 -17.17 9.23 -29.92
N ILE A 250 -17.11 8.09 -29.21
CA ILE A 250 -18.20 7.58 -28.38
C ILE A 250 -18.45 8.50 -27.19
N LEU A 251 -17.40 8.97 -26.51
CA LEU A 251 -17.52 9.95 -25.42
C LEU A 251 -18.10 11.28 -25.91
N ALA A 252 -17.69 11.77 -27.07
CA ALA A 252 -18.24 12.99 -27.67
C ALA A 252 -19.72 12.80 -28.09
N ALA A 253 -20.09 11.62 -28.60
CA ALA A 253 -21.47 11.28 -28.93
C ALA A 253 -22.34 11.16 -27.67
N ILE A 254 -21.80 10.56 -26.59
CA ILE A 254 -22.44 10.50 -25.28
C ILE A 254 -22.65 11.91 -24.76
N VAL A 255 -21.62 12.76 -24.72
CA VAL A 255 -21.73 14.15 -24.26
C VAL A 255 -22.80 14.93 -25.05
N LYS A 256 -22.83 14.81 -26.38
CA LYS A 256 -23.89 15.42 -27.21
C LYS A 256 -25.28 14.83 -26.95
N PHE A 257 -25.37 13.55 -26.59
CA PHE A 257 -26.63 12.90 -26.24
C PHE A 257 -27.15 13.36 -24.87
N ILE A 258 -26.27 13.62 -23.89
CA ILE A 258 -26.68 14.10 -22.56
C ILE A 258 -26.84 15.64 -22.51
N GLU A 259 -26.23 16.39 -23.43
CA GLU A 259 -26.27 17.86 -23.48
C GLU A 259 -27.70 18.46 -23.42
N PRO A 260 -28.72 17.94 -24.14
CA PRO A 260 -30.10 18.43 -24.07
C PRO A 260 -30.76 18.20 -22.71
N TYR A 261 -30.31 17.20 -21.94
CA TYR A 261 -30.82 16.87 -20.61
C TYR A 261 -30.10 17.66 -19.51
N LEU A 262 -28.85 18.07 -19.76
CA LEU A 262 -28.05 18.88 -18.84
C LEU A 262 -28.35 20.38 -18.96
N ARG A 263 -28.70 20.88 -20.15
CA ARG A 263 -29.04 22.32 -20.36
C ARG A 263 -30.17 22.83 -19.46
N PRO A 264 -31.35 22.17 -19.35
CA PRO A 264 -32.43 22.63 -18.47
C PRO A 264 -32.05 22.62 -16.99
N ILE A 265 -31.10 21.76 -16.60
CA ILE A 265 -30.59 21.69 -15.23
C ILE A 265 -29.62 22.85 -14.98
N ALA A 266 -28.72 23.14 -15.92
CA ALA A 266 -27.78 24.26 -15.82
C ALA A 266 -28.49 25.62 -15.83
N ASP A 267 -29.52 25.80 -16.67
CA ASP A 267 -30.30 27.04 -16.74
C ASP A 267 -31.06 27.31 -15.43
N LYS A 268 -31.56 26.25 -14.78
CA LYS A 268 -32.24 26.33 -13.47
C LYS A 268 -31.32 26.70 -12.30
N PHE A 269 -30.02 26.41 -12.40
CA PHE A 269 -29.03 26.74 -11.37
C PHE A 269 -28.29 28.07 -11.63
N MET A 270 -28.25 28.56 -12.88
CA MET A 270 -27.55 29.80 -13.24
C MET A 270 -28.45 31.00 -13.51
N GLY A 271 -29.76 30.89 -13.30
CA GLY A 271 -30.68 32.03 -13.29
C GLY A 271 -30.78 32.75 -14.63
N ARG A 272 -31.02 31.99 -15.72
CA ARG A 272 -31.56 32.51 -16.98
C ARG A 272 -32.88 31.84 -17.29
#